data_AF-A0A177B1R3-F1
#
_entry.id   AF-A0A177B1R3-F1
#
_cell.length_a   1.000
_cell.length_b   1.000
_cell.length_c   1.000
_cell.angle_alpha   90.00
_cell.angle_beta   90.00
_cell.angle_gamma   90.00
#
_symmetry.space_group_name_H-M   'P 1'
#
loop_
_entity.id
_entity.type
_entity.pdbx_description
1 polymer ?
#
loop_
_entity_poly.entity_id
_entity_poly.type
_entity_poly.pdbx_seq_one_letter_code
_entity_poly.pdbx_strand_id
1 'polypeptide(L)'
;MFIDGKSFKNKLKNWSILNKFIKKHNIYLPENIIYGTIHSKDSASVILVENIFKLLTNRKIKQDKKYHTTDEKYQELLPPYAKTTTSKSIKNNITITEIIQIKNIQDVHKMTHKIIEKNQINRQRERIENPKRFDIKKTLPEKCYRNTPTNSTNIYTNNDYIETLGFFRPIVKKLH
;
A
#
# COMPACT_ATOMS: atom_id res chain seq x y z
N MET A 1 -23.17 26.26 22.74
CA MET A 1 -24.03 26.55 21.57
C MET A 1 -23.29 26.11 20.32
N PHE A 2 -23.99 25.47 19.37
CA PHE A 2 -23.40 25.12 18.07
C PHE A 2 -23.20 26.37 17.23
N ILE A 3 -22.08 26.42 16.50
CA ILE A 3 -21.74 27.56 15.63
C ILE A 3 -21.62 27.04 14.21
N ASP A 4 -22.47 27.54 13.32
CA ASP A 4 -22.39 27.23 11.90
C ASP A 4 -21.18 27.96 11.28
N GLY A 5 -20.43 27.24 10.45
CA GLY A 5 -19.28 27.81 9.76
C GLY A 5 -18.33 26.76 9.21
N LYS A 6 -17.59 27.15 8.18
CA LYS A 6 -16.63 26.27 7.49
C LYS A 6 -15.26 26.18 8.18
N SER A 7 -15.01 27.02 9.19
CA SER A 7 -13.70 27.11 9.85
C SER A 7 -13.39 25.86 10.66
N PHE A 8 -12.13 25.41 10.60
CA PHE A 8 -11.66 24.25 11.36
C PHE A 8 -11.84 24.43 12.88
N LYS A 9 -11.60 25.65 13.38
CA LYS A 9 -11.82 26.02 14.79
C LYS A 9 -13.28 25.83 15.23
N ASN A 10 -14.25 26.18 14.38
CA ASN A 10 -15.67 25.98 14.69
C ASN A 10 -16.03 24.49 14.69
N LYS A 11 -15.52 23.71 13.73
CA LYS A 11 -15.71 22.25 13.71
C LYS A 11 -15.22 21.60 15.01
N LEU A 12 -14.01 21.96 15.48
CA LEU A 12 -13.46 21.45 16.75
C LEU A 12 -14.35 21.81 17.95
N LYS A 13 -14.82 23.05 18.04
CA LYS A 13 -15.73 23.47 19.12
C LYS A 13 -17.05 22.70 19.08
N ASN A 14 -17.67 22.56 17.91
CA ASN A 14 -18.92 21.80 17.76
C ASN A 14 -18.71 20.32 18.14
N TRP A 15 -17.63 19.71 17.67
CA TRP A 15 -17.29 18.32 18.03
C TRP A 15 -17.00 18.14 19.52
N SER A 16 -16.48 19.15 20.22
CA SER A 16 -16.32 19.09 21.68
C SER A 16 -17.67 18.99 22.41
N ILE A 17 -18.71 19.62 21.89
CA ILE A 17 -20.07 19.55 22.42
C ILE A 17 -20.68 18.19 22.09
N LEU A 18 -20.56 17.73 20.84
CA LEU A 18 -21.03 16.41 20.41
C LEU A 18 -20.37 15.29 21.23
N ASN A 19 -19.07 15.36 21.47
CA ASN A 19 -18.36 14.35 22.27
C ASN A 19 -18.89 14.27 23.71
N LYS A 20 -19.28 15.40 24.32
CA LYS A 20 -19.94 15.38 25.65
C LYS A 20 -21.29 14.69 25.59
N PHE A 21 -22.08 14.95 24.56
CA PHE A 21 -23.37 14.30 24.34
C PHE A 21 -23.22 12.79 24.11
N ILE A 22 -22.33 12.38 23.20
CA ILE A 22 -22.05 10.98 22.88
C ILE A 22 -21.64 10.21 24.14
N LYS A 23 -20.73 10.77 24.94
CA LYS A 23 -20.30 10.16 26.22
C LYS A 23 -21.43 10.07 27.24
N LYS A 24 -22.25 11.11 27.36
CA LYS A 24 -23.39 11.12 28.30
C LYS A 24 -24.42 10.03 27.98
N HIS A 25 -24.59 9.69 26.70
CA HIS A 25 -25.56 8.71 26.23
C HIS A 25 -24.96 7.33 25.93
N ASN A 26 -23.70 7.08 26.33
CA ASN A 26 -22.98 5.82 26.07
C ASN A 26 -23.02 5.37 24.60
N ILE A 27 -23.01 6.32 23.67
CA ILE A 27 -23.00 6.03 22.24
C ILE A 27 -21.57 5.67 21.83
N TYR A 28 -21.37 4.47 21.31
CA TYR A 28 -20.06 4.07 20.79
C TYR A 28 -19.84 4.66 19.40
N LEU A 29 -18.80 5.49 19.26
CA LEU A 29 -18.34 5.99 17.97
C LEU A 29 -16.81 5.86 17.89
N PRO A 30 -16.27 5.19 16.86
CA PRO A 30 -14.82 5.04 16.72
C PRO A 30 -14.10 6.39 16.57
N GLU A 31 -12.99 6.55 17.29
CA GLU A 31 -12.21 7.80 17.31
C GLU A 31 -11.67 8.20 15.94
N ASN A 32 -11.31 7.21 15.10
CA ASN A 32 -10.85 7.43 13.73
C ASN A 32 -11.94 8.08 12.85
N ILE A 33 -13.22 7.79 13.09
CA ILE A 33 -14.35 8.39 12.37
C ILE A 33 -14.59 9.82 12.83
N ILE A 34 -14.51 10.07 14.15
CA ILE A 34 -14.58 11.44 14.70
C ILE A 34 -13.44 12.29 14.13
N TYR A 35 -12.22 11.76 14.16
CA TYR A 35 -11.05 12.43 13.59
C TYR A 35 -11.23 12.71 12.10
N GLY A 36 -11.62 11.71 11.31
CA GLY A 36 -11.84 11.85 9.88
C GLY A 36 -12.94 12.86 9.54
N THR A 37 -14.02 12.90 10.31
CA THR A 37 -15.14 13.85 10.10
C THR A 37 -14.76 15.29 10.44
N ILE A 38 -13.98 15.51 11.51
CA ILE A 38 -13.38 16.81 11.84
C ILE A 38 -12.54 17.35 10.67
N HIS A 39 -11.76 16.47 10.05
CA HIS A 39 -10.90 16.77 8.90
C HIS A 39 -11.60 16.69 7.54
N SER A 40 -12.92 16.45 7.52
CA SER A 40 -13.71 16.37 6.29
C SER A 40 -13.21 15.31 5.30
N LYS A 41 -12.84 14.13 5.81
CA LYS A 41 -12.61 12.94 4.98
C LYS A 41 -13.94 12.32 4.58
N ASP A 42 -14.17 12.19 3.28
CA ASP A 42 -15.44 11.74 2.70
C ASP A 42 -15.90 10.37 3.23
N SER A 43 -14.98 9.41 3.35
CA SER A 43 -15.32 8.09 3.88
C SER A 43 -15.76 8.13 5.34
N ALA A 44 -15.18 9.03 6.15
CA ALA A 44 -15.51 9.12 7.56
C ALA A 44 -16.89 9.76 7.79
N SER A 45 -17.28 10.76 6.99
CA SER A 45 -18.60 11.38 7.09
C SER A 45 -19.71 10.40 6.71
N VAL A 46 -19.50 9.59 5.68
CA VAL A 46 -20.45 8.54 5.28
C VAL A 46 -20.61 7.50 6.39
N ILE A 47 -19.51 6.98 6.94
CA ILE A 47 -19.56 6.00 8.04
C ILE A 47 -20.26 6.60 9.28
N LEU A 48 -20.02 7.87 9.59
CA LEU A 48 -20.67 8.54 10.72
C LEU A 48 -22.19 8.59 10.53
N VAL A 49 -22.65 9.04 9.37
CA VAL A 49 -24.09 9.14 9.07
C VAL A 49 -24.75 7.76 9.10
N GLU A 50 -24.10 6.73 8.54
CA GLU A 50 -24.58 5.35 8.62
C GLU A 50 -24.70 4.87 10.06
N ASN A 51 -23.70 5.13 10.90
CA ASN A 51 -23.73 4.72 12.30
C ASN A 51 -24.84 5.42 13.08
N ILE A 52 -25.04 6.72 12.87
CA ILE A 52 -26.12 7.49 13.48
C ILE A 52 -27.47 6.96 12.99
N PHE A 53 -27.63 6.70 11.69
CA PHE A 53 -28.86 6.14 11.14
C PHE A 53 -29.19 4.78 11.75
N LYS A 54 -28.21 3.88 11.84
CA LYS A 54 -28.36 2.56 12.48
C LYS A 54 -28.77 2.72 13.94
N LEU A 55 -28.15 3.64 14.66
CA LEU A 55 -28.45 3.92 16.07
C LEU A 55 -29.87 4.45 16.27
N LEU A 56 -30.32 5.36 15.41
CA LEU A 56 -31.64 5.98 15.54
C LEU A 56 -32.79 5.08 15.08
N THR A 57 -32.55 4.22 14.08
CA THR A 57 -33.61 3.42 13.44
C THR A 57 -33.57 1.95 13.81
N ASN A 58 -32.50 1.47 14.44
CA ASN A 58 -32.21 0.04 14.64
C ASN A 58 -32.25 -0.81 13.37
N ARG A 59 -32.12 -0.18 12.18
CA ARG A 59 -32.13 -0.87 10.89
C ARG A 59 -30.72 -1.16 10.42
N LYS A 60 -30.52 -2.35 9.84
CA LYS A 60 -29.27 -2.70 9.17
C LYS A 60 -29.25 -2.09 7.77
N ILE A 61 -28.19 -1.35 7.46
CA ILE A 61 -27.90 -0.87 6.10
C ILE A 61 -27.14 -1.98 5.36
N LYS A 62 -27.58 -2.33 4.14
CA LYS A 62 -26.79 -3.18 3.24
C LYS A 62 -25.56 -2.39 2.81
N GLN A 63 -24.40 -2.73 3.37
CA GLN A 63 -23.13 -2.10 3.00
C GLN A 63 -22.56 -2.80 1.77
N ASP A 64 -22.89 -2.28 0.58
CA ASP A 64 -22.33 -2.82 -0.67
C ASP A 64 -20.85 -2.48 -0.85
N LYS A 65 -20.35 -1.45 -0.15
CA LYS A 65 -18.95 -1.00 -0.21
C LYS A 65 -18.37 -0.82 1.19
N LYS A 66 -17.23 -1.47 1.46
CA LYS A 66 -16.41 -1.17 2.65
C LYS A 66 -15.78 0.22 2.45
N TYR A 67 -16.17 1.18 3.27
CA TYR A 67 -15.58 2.51 3.29
C TYR A 67 -14.21 2.45 3.97
N HIS A 68 -13.19 2.94 3.27
CA HIS A 68 -11.84 3.06 3.79
C HIS A 68 -11.48 4.53 3.92
N THR A 69 -10.80 4.91 5.01
CA THR A 69 -10.35 6.30 5.22
C THR A 69 -9.30 6.75 4.21
N THR A 70 -8.65 5.81 3.53
CA THR A 70 -7.61 6.01 2.52
C THR A 70 -8.07 5.51 1.16
N ASP A 71 -7.48 6.05 0.09
CA ASP A 71 -7.77 5.64 -1.29
C ASP A 71 -7.05 4.34 -1.72
N GLU A 72 -6.42 3.63 -0.78
CA GLU A 72 -5.58 2.46 -1.04
C GLU A 72 -6.27 1.37 -1.84
N LYS A 73 -7.44 0.90 -1.37
CA LYS A 73 -8.20 -0.15 -2.05
C LYS A 73 -8.63 0.26 -3.45
N TYR A 74 -8.89 1.54 -3.65
CA TYR A 74 -9.19 2.06 -4.98
C TYR A 74 -7.95 2.02 -5.88
N GLN A 75 -6.78 2.40 -5.38
CA GLN A 75 -5.52 2.33 -6.12
C GLN A 75 -5.11 0.90 -6.49
N GLU A 76 -5.43 -0.09 -5.67
CA GLU A 76 -5.16 -1.51 -5.96
C GLU A 76 -5.94 -2.04 -7.17
N LEU A 77 -7.17 -1.54 -7.36
CA LEU A 77 -8.04 -1.95 -8.47
C LEU A 77 -7.68 -1.27 -9.80
N LEU A 78 -6.88 -0.20 -9.76
CA LEU A 78 -6.54 0.57 -10.94
C LEU A 78 -5.42 -0.09 -11.74
N PRO A 79 -5.50 -0.03 -13.09
CA PRO A 79 -4.38 -0.43 -13.92
C PRO A 79 -3.20 0.54 -13.74
N PRO A 80 -1.95 0.10 -14.03
CA PRO A 80 -0.74 0.89 -13.76
C PRO A 80 -0.73 2.31 -14.34
N TYR A 81 -1.36 2.52 -15.50
CA TYR A 81 -1.41 3.84 -16.15
C TYR A 81 -2.41 4.81 -15.51
N ALA A 82 -3.40 4.29 -14.75
CA ALA A 82 -4.44 5.09 -14.11
C ALA A 82 -4.15 5.36 -12.62
N LYS A 83 -3.14 4.68 -12.05
CA LYS A 83 -2.72 4.89 -10.66
C LYS A 83 -2.25 6.32 -10.44
N THR A 84 -2.56 6.85 -9.27
CA THR A 84 -2.24 8.25 -8.94
C THR A 84 -0.73 8.47 -8.82
N THR A 85 -0.28 9.66 -9.19
CA THR A 85 1.07 10.13 -8.89
C THR A 85 1.25 10.38 -7.39
N THR A 86 2.50 10.37 -6.91
CA THR A 86 2.81 10.60 -5.49
C THR A 86 2.21 11.90 -4.94
N SER A 87 2.29 13.00 -5.68
CA SER A 87 1.73 14.29 -5.26
C SER A 87 0.21 14.20 -5.11
N LYS A 88 -0.47 13.50 -6.01
CA LYS A 88 -1.91 13.26 -5.95
C LYS A 88 -2.29 12.35 -4.77
N SER A 89 -1.52 11.30 -4.49
CA SER A 89 -1.76 10.44 -3.31
C SER A 89 -1.59 11.21 -1.99
N ILE A 90 -0.60 12.11 -1.90
CA ILE A 90 -0.44 12.99 -0.73
C ILE A 90 -1.68 13.87 -0.57
N LYS A 91 -2.09 14.56 -1.65
CA LYS A 91 -3.27 15.44 -1.65
C LYS A 91 -4.57 14.71 -1.29
N ASN A 92 -4.74 13.47 -1.74
CA ASN A 92 -5.95 12.69 -1.48
C ASN A 92 -6.02 12.17 -0.03
N ASN A 93 -4.89 11.81 0.58
CA ASN A 93 -4.87 11.16 1.89
C ASN A 93 -4.60 12.11 3.06
N ILE A 94 -3.96 13.26 2.79
CA ILE A 94 -3.62 14.30 3.77
C ILE A 94 -4.42 15.56 3.50
N THR A 95 -5.14 16.03 4.52
CA THR A 95 -5.88 17.28 4.46
C THR A 95 -5.05 18.43 5.05
N ILE A 96 -5.28 19.64 4.55
CA ILE A 96 -4.62 20.86 5.08
C ILE A 96 -4.91 21.03 6.58
N THR A 97 -6.12 20.65 7.02
CA THR A 97 -6.50 20.74 8.44
C THR A 97 -5.72 19.79 9.34
N GLU A 98 -5.31 18.62 8.85
CA GLU A 98 -4.44 17.72 9.61
C GLU A 98 -3.05 18.34 9.77
N ILE A 99 -2.51 18.95 8.70
CA ILE A 99 -1.22 19.64 8.74
C ILE A 99 -1.23 20.79 9.74
N ILE A 100 -2.29 21.62 9.74
CA ILE A 100 -2.42 22.76 10.67
C ILE A 100 -2.54 22.29 12.13
N GLN A 101 -3.19 21.15 12.37
CA GLN A 101 -3.35 20.62 13.73
C GLN A 101 -2.05 20.06 14.30
N ILE A 102 -1.19 19.48 13.45
CA ILE A 102 0.11 18.96 13.86
C ILE A 102 1.05 20.13 14.15
N LYS A 103 1.45 20.29 15.41
CA LYS A 103 2.36 21.37 15.83
C LYS A 103 3.81 21.15 15.36
N ASN A 104 4.23 19.90 15.19
CA ASN A 104 5.60 19.53 14.84
C ASN A 104 5.73 19.19 13.35
N ILE A 105 6.57 19.93 12.63
CA ILE A 105 6.84 19.70 11.21
C ILE A 105 7.41 18.31 10.93
N GLN A 106 8.19 17.73 11.85
CA GLN A 106 8.76 16.39 11.66
C GLN A 106 7.68 15.31 11.57
N ASP A 107 6.57 15.47 12.28
CA ASP A 107 5.48 14.49 12.27
C ASP A 107 4.67 14.60 10.96
N VAL A 108 4.53 15.81 10.43
CA VAL A 108 4.00 16.02 9.06
C VAL A 108 4.92 15.35 8.04
N HIS A 109 6.24 15.53 8.16
CA HIS A 109 7.20 14.86 7.29
C HIS A 109 7.07 13.33 7.37
N LYS A 110 7.05 12.74 8.56
CA LYS A 110 6.86 11.27 8.72
C LYS A 110 5.57 10.80 8.03
N MET A 111 4.47 11.53 8.20
CA MET A 111 3.19 11.19 7.57
C MET A 111 3.25 11.25 6.05
N THR A 112 3.88 12.29 5.49
CA THR A 112 4.09 12.42 4.04
C THR A 112 5.03 11.36 3.49
N HIS A 113 6.15 11.09 4.17
CA HIS A 113 7.12 10.06 3.80
C HIS A 113 6.49 8.68 3.73
N LYS A 114 5.61 8.32 4.67
CA LYS A 114 4.89 7.05 4.64
C LYS A 114 4.08 6.85 3.35
N ILE A 115 3.47 7.91 2.82
CA ILE A 115 2.72 7.87 1.55
C ILE A 115 3.67 7.75 0.36
N ILE A 116 4.80 8.47 0.41
CA ILE A 116 5.83 8.43 -0.64
C ILE A 116 6.42 7.02 -0.75
N GLU A 117 6.85 6.45 0.38
CA GLU A 117 7.43 5.12 0.48
C GLU A 117 6.46 4.06 -0.06
N LYS A 118 5.20 4.10 0.37
CA LYS A 118 4.16 3.21 -0.15
C LYS A 118 4.01 3.31 -1.67
N ASN A 119 4.02 4.52 -2.22
CA ASN A 119 3.96 4.73 -3.66
C ASN A 119 5.21 4.21 -4.39
N GLN A 120 6.38 4.26 -3.77
CA GLN A 120 7.61 3.69 -4.33
C GLN A 120 7.55 2.16 -4.33
N ILE A 121 7.14 1.54 -3.22
CA ILE A 121 6.95 0.10 -3.11
C ILE A 121 5.95 -0.40 -4.14
N ASN A 122 4.80 0.27 -4.31
CA ASN A 122 3.80 -0.11 -5.31
C ASN A 122 4.37 -0.07 -6.73
N ARG A 123 5.14 0.96 -7.09
CA ARG A 123 5.81 1.04 -8.39
C ARG A 123 6.89 -0.02 -8.60
N GLN A 124 7.62 -0.37 -7.54
CA GLN A 124 8.59 -1.48 -7.59
C GLN A 124 7.88 -2.82 -7.80
N ARG A 125 6.77 -3.06 -7.09
CA ARG A 125 5.95 -4.26 -7.25
C ARG A 125 5.42 -4.39 -8.67
N GLU A 126 4.86 -3.31 -9.23
CA GLU A 126 4.35 -3.31 -10.62
C GLU A 126 5.43 -3.63 -11.66
N ARG A 127 6.65 -3.14 -11.44
CA ARG A 127 7.81 -3.43 -12.29
C ARG A 127 8.11 -4.93 -12.29
N ILE A 128 8.16 -5.54 -11.11
CA ILE A 128 8.43 -6.97 -10.95
C ILE A 128 7.30 -7.82 -11.57
N GLU A 129 6.04 -7.42 -11.38
CA GLU A 129 4.87 -8.14 -11.92
C GLU A 129 4.78 -8.05 -13.45
N ASN A 130 5.29 -6.98 -14.07
CA ASN A 130 5.16 -6.72 -15.50
C ASN A 130 6.53 -6.44 -16.17
N PRO A 131 7.50 -7.38 -16.15
CA PRO A 131 8.87 -7.12 -16.58
C PRO A 131 8.97 -6.76 -18.07
N LYS A 132 8.10 -7.34 -18.91
CA LYS A 132 8.01 -7.04 -20.35
C LYS A 132 7.59 -5.60 -20.64
N ARG A 133 6.76 -5.00 -19.79
CA ARG A 133 6.28 -3.60 -19.98
C ARG A 133 7.35 -2.57 -19.63
N PHE A 134 8.20 -2.90 -18.68
CA PHE A 134 9.21 -1.99 -18.14
C PHE A 134 10.62 -2.27 -18.65
N ASP A 135 10.76 -3.12 -19.67
CA ASP A 135 12.04 -3.53 -20.26
C ASP A 135 13.09 -3.91 -19.22
N ILE A 136 12.65 -4.62 -18.16
CA ILE A 136 13.54 -5.00 -17.07
C ILE A 136 14.48 -6.06 -17.60
N LYS A 137 15.75 -5.66 -17.76
CA LYS A 137 16.81 -6.57 -18.16
C LYS A 137 17.04 -7.57 -17.03
N LYS A 138 17.10 -8.85 -17.39
CA LYS A 138 17.53 -9.92 -16.47
C LYS A 138 18.85 -9.54 -15.81
N THR A 139 18.97 -9.84 -14.52
CA THR A 139 20.23 -9.63 -13.79
C THR A 139 21.32 -10.58 -14.33
N LEU A 140 22.61 -10.27 -14.08
CA LEU A 140 23.73 -11.13 -14.50
C LEU A 140 23.55 -12.59 -14.04
N PRO A 141 23.20 -12.88 -12.77
CA PRO A 141 22.94 -14.25 -12.31
C PRO A 141 21.77 -14.93 -13.04
N GLU A 142 20.73 -14.20 -13.41
CA GLU A 142 19.57 -14.73 -14.16
C GLU A 142 19.89 -15.03 -15.64
N LYS A 143 20.91 -14.37 -16.19
CA LYS A 143 21.43 -14.65 -17.53
C LYS A 143 22.35 -15.87 -17.55
N CYS A 144 22.98 -16.19 -16.42
CA CYS A 144 23.88 -17.33 -16.31
C CYS A 144 23.09 -18.65 -16.29
N TYR A 145 23.32 -19.52 -17.25
CA TYR A 145 22.81 -20.89 -17.24
C TYR A 145 23.55 -21.68 -16.15
N ARG A 146 22.87 -22.03 -15.05
CA ARG A 146 23.44 -22.97 -14.09
C ARG A 146 23.17 -24.38 -14.60
N ASN A 147 24.20 -25.04 -15.09
CA ASN A 147 24.14 -26.49 -15.28
C ASN A 147 23.99 -27.12 -13.89
N THR A 148 22.75 -27.46 -13.49
CA THR A 148 22.56 -28.41 -12.40
C THR A 148 23.18 -29.72 -12.85
N PRO A 149 24.04 -30.38 -12.04
CA PRO A 149 24.53 -31.70 -12.40
C PRO A 149 23.31 -32.59 -12.57
N THR A 150 23.10 -33.07 -13.79
CA THR A 150 22.13 -34.12 -14.07
C THR A 150 22.61 -35.33 -13.26
N ASN A 151 21.89 -35.72 -12.22
CA ASN A 151 22.05 -37.05 -11.64
C ASN A 151 21.57 -38.03 -12.70
N SER A 152 22.46 -38.38 -13.63
CA SER A 152 22.29 -39.49 -14.53
C SER A 152 22.36 -40.75 -13.68
N THR A 153 21.21 -41.19 -13.17
CA THR A 153 21.00 -42.59 -12.83
C THR A 153 21.04 -43.37 -14.13
N ASN A 154 22.25 -43.67 -14.60
CA ASN A 154 22.51 -44.63 -15.66
C ASN A 154 22.08 -46.00 -15.14
N ILE A 155 20.86 -46.43 -15.50
CA ILE A 155 20.55 -47.85 -15.61
C ILE A 155 21.34 -48.34 -16.81
N TYR A 156 22.39 -49.09 -16.56
CA TYR A 156 23.21 -49.73 -17.58
C TYR A 156 22.32 -50.70 -18.39
N THR A 157 22.00 -50.35 -19.62
CA THR A 157 21.82 -51.35 -20.68
C THR A 157 23.11 -51.36 -21.48
N ASN A 158 23.80 -52.49 -21.38
CA ASN A 158 25.04 -52.80 -22.10
C ASN A 158 24.88 -52.63 -23.60
N ASN A 159 26.01 -52.29 -24.23
CA ASN A 159 26.30 -52.19 -25.66
C ASN A 159 26.04 -50.80 -26.27
N ASP A 160 27.08 -49.96 -26.27
CA ASP A 160 27.89 -49.82 -27.48
C ASP A 160 29.21 -49.10 -27.19
N TYR A 161 30.24 -49.58 -27.87
CA TYR A 161 31.64 -49.21 -27.70
C TYR A 161 31.97 -47.86 -28.34
N ILE A 162 32.80 -47.08 -27.61
CA ILE A 162 33.86 -46.16 -28.09
C ILE A 162 33.41 -44.91 -28.85
N GLU A 163 33.55 -43.75 -28.18
CA GLU A 163 34.34 -42.61 -28.65
C GLU A 163 34.48 -41.59 -27.51
N THR A 164 35.41 -41.84 -26.59
CA THR A 164 35.98 -40.78 -25.77
C THR A 164 37.32 -40.40 -26.41
N LEU A 165 37.54 -39.12 -26.69
CA LEU A 165 38.79 -38.37 -26.46
C LEU A 165 38.76 -36.99 -27.15
N GLY A 166 38.83 -35.94 -26.33
CA GLY A 166 39.08 -34.54 -26.74
C GLY A 166 38.11 -33.60 -26.04
N PHE A 167 38.47 -32.63 -25.20
CA PHE A 167 39.73 -31.94 -24.97
C PHE A 167 39.72 -31.40 -23.52
N PHE A 168 40.59 -31.92 -22.65
CA PHE A 168 41.08 -31.17 -21.49
C PHE A 168 42.60 -31.09 -21.61
N ARG A 169 43.13 -29.89 -21.90
CA ARG A 169 44.57 -29.60 -21.74
C ARG A 169 44.80 -29.07 -20.33
N PRO A 170 45.68 -29.68 -19.52
CA PRO A 170 46.18 -29.03 -18.33
C PRO A 170 47.34 -28.08 -18.68
N ILE A 171 47.35 -26.91 -18.06
CA ILE A 171 48.47 -25.96 -18.11
C ILE A 171 49.49 -26.43 -17.07
N VAL A 172 50.69 -26.84 -17.51
CA VAL A 172 51.83 -27.08 -16.61
C VAL A 172 52.86 -25.96 -16.83
N LYS A 173 53.07 -25.16 -15.79
CA LYS A 173 54.13 -24.15 -15.68
C LYS A 173 55.50 -24.85 -15.67
N LYS A 174 56.45 -24.42 -16.50
CA LYS A 174 57.88 -24.75 -16.34
C LYS A 174 58.55 -23.63 -15.55
N LEU A 175 59.12 -24.00 -14.41
CA LEU A 175 60.15 -23.25 -13.69
C LEU A 175 61.51 -23.59 -14.33
N HIS A 176 62.28 -22.55 -14.67
CA HIS A 176 63.73 -22.50 -14.56
C HIS A 176 64.11 -21.06 -14.24
#